data_AF-A0A9E2YM46-F1
#
_entry.id   AF-A0A9E2YM46-F1
#
_cell.length_a   1.000
_cell.length_b   1.000
_cell.length_c   1.000
_cell.angle_alpha   90.00
_cell.angle_beta   90.00
_cell.angle_gamma   90.00
#
_symmetry.space_group_name_H-M   'P 1'
#
loop_
_entity.id
_entity.type
_entity.pdbx_description
1 polymer ?
#
loop_
_entity_poly.entity_id
_entity_poly.type
_entity_poly.pdbx_seq_one_letter_code
_entity_poly.pdbx_strand_id
1 'polypeptide(L)'
;MAHFPKPAAGSWTENYPDLGTSPVDYTDSIDPAFFEAERDAVFKRTWLNVGRVERLPRTGSYFTRELPSAGKGTSVIITKTKDGTVKAYHNVCRHRGNKLVWNDFPQEETSGTCRQFTCKYHAWRYSLDGELTFIQQPDEFFDVDKSNYGLASVRCEVWEGFIFINFDDNAAPLTDYLGPLAKSIEGYPFGEMTETYSYRAEVGSNWKLFIDAFVEFYHAPILHQGQYTKEEAAKIQKYGYEALHYELAGPHNLQSTWGGQAPPADMSMVKPLDQVLRSGLFGPWDKPELMQNFELPPGVNVKRVPQWGIDSWLFYPNFMLLIWEPGWYLTYHYWPTAV
;
A
#
# COMPACT_ATOMS: atom_id res chain seq x y z
N MET A 1 9.91 35.26 -6.08
CA MET A 1 9.27 35.10 -4.75
C MET A 1 8.62 33.74 -4.72
N ALA A 2 8.65 33.03 -3.59
CA ALA A 2 7.92 31.76 -3.46
C ALA A 2 6.41 32.02 -3.64
N HIS A 3 5.72 31.12 -4.35
CA HIS A 3 4.27 31.20 -4.55
C HIS A 3 3.53 30.64 -3.34
N PHE A 4 4.14 29.69 -2.62
CA PHE A 4 3.59 29.06 -1.43
C PHE A 4 4.49 29.25 -0.20
N PRO A 5 3.93 29.09 1.02
CA PRO A 5 4.71 29.17 2.25
C PRO A 5 5.89 28.19 2.24
N LYS A 6 7.07 28.68 2.62
CA LYS A 6 8.28 27.88 2.81
C LYS A 6 8.44 27.47 4.28
N PRO A 7 9.19 26.39 4.57
CA PRO A 7 9.62 26.12 5.94
C PRO A 7 10.50 27.25 6.48
N ALA A 8 10.66 27.31 7.80
CA ALA A 8 11.49 28.33 8.45
C ALA A 8 12.95 28.34 7.95
N ALA A 9 13.44 27.18 7.49
CA ALA A 9 14.77 27.02 6.90
C ALA A 9 14.95 27.70 5.53
N GLY A 10 13.87 28.17 4.89
CA GLY A 10 13.92 28.86 3.59
C GLY A 10 13.56 27.97 2.40
N SER A 11 14.01 26.71 2.38
CA SER A 11 13.63 25.70 1.39
C SER A 11 13.36 24.34 2.02
N TRP A 12 12.64 23.48 1.30
CA TRP A 12 12.38 22.11 1.76
C TRP A 12 13.67 21.28 1.87
N THR A 13 14.65 21.51 0.99
CA THR A 13 15.96 20.85 1.07
C THR A 13 16.76 21.29 2.30
N GLU A 14 16.81 22.59 2.59
CA GLU A 14 17.50 23.12 3.79
C GLU A 14 16.80 22.71 5.10
N ASN A 15 15.53 22.31 5.03
CA ASN A 15 14.80 21.77 6.17
C ASN A 15 15.24 20.34 6.56
N TYR A 16 15.99 19.66 5.68
CA TYR A 16 16.53 18.31 5.89
C TYR A 16 18.03 18.26 5.54
N PRO A 17 18.88 19.00 6.28
CA PRO A 17 20.31 19.14 5.94
C PRO A 17 21.07 17.81 6.00
N ASP A 18 20.57 16.84 6.76
CA ASP A 18 21.21 15.54 6.97
C ASP A 18 21.14 14.60 5.74
N LEU A 19 20.29 14.90 4.74
CA LEU A 19 20.17 14.10 3.52
C LEU A 19 21.39 14.20 2.60
N GLY A 20 22.25 15.20 2.81
CA GLY A 20 23.40 15.48 1.95
C GLY A 20 23.01 16.05 0.58
N THR A 21 24.03 16.37 -0.22
CA THR A 21 23.88 17.02 -1.55
C THR A 21 24.62 16.26 -2.66
N SER A 22 25.14 15.08 -2.34
CA SER A 22 25.81 14.24 -3.33
C SER A 22 24.79 13.66 -4.30
N PRO A 23 25.19 13.37 -5.56
CA PRO A 23 24.34 12.60 -6.47
C PRO A 23 23.89 11.28 -5.82
N VAL A 24 22.66 10.86 -6.09
CA VAL A 24 22.13 9.58 -5.65
C VAL A 24 22.81 8.46 -6.44
N ASP A 25 23.34 7.46 -5.72
CA ASP A 25 23.87 6.24 -6.32
C ASP A 25 22.69 5.30 -6.65
N TYR A 26 22.70 4.74 -7.86
CA TYR A 26 21.67 3.82 -8.34
C TYR A 26 22.13 2.36 -8.36
N THR A 27 23.30 2.06 -7.80
CA THR A 27 23.82 0.69 -7.71
C THR A 27 22.82 -0.25 -7.04
N ASP A 28 22.12 0.24 -6.00
CA ASP A 28 21.08 -0.51 -5.29
C ASP A 28 19.83 -0.80 -6.13
N SER A 29 19.63 -0.10 -7.24
CA SER A 29 18.54 -0.28 -8.19
C SER A 29 18.90 -1.18 -9.39
N ILE A 30 20.17 -1.59 -9.54
CA ILE A 30 20.61 -2.39 -10.68
C ILE A 30 21.37 -3.67 -10.29
N ASP A 31 21.92 -3.75 -9.08
CA ASP A 31 22.68 -4.90 -8.61
C ASP A 31 21.74 -5.96 -7.98
N PRO A 32 21.65 -7.19 -8.56
CA PRO A 32 20.83 -8.26 -8.00
C PRO A 32 21.18 -8.62 -6.55
N ALA A 33 22.43 -8.42 -6.12
CA ALA A 33 22.85 -8.69 -4.75
C ALA A 33 22.16 -7.74 -3.75
N PHE A 34 21.90 -6.49 -4.14
CA PHE A 34 21.14 -5.55 -3.33
C PHE A 34 19.69 -6.01 -3.19
N PHE A 35 19.06 -6.49 -4.25
CA PHE A 35 17.69 -6.98 -4.13
C PHE A 35 17.56 -8.15 -3.16
N GLU A 36 18.48 -9.12 -3.18
CA GLU A 36 18.47 -10.20 -2.18
C GLU A 36 18.68 -9.67 -0.75
N ALA A 37 19.56 -8.68 -0.56
CA ALA A 37 19.73 -8.03 0.74
C ALA A 37 18.47 -7.25 1.17
N GLU A 38 17.77 -6.58 0.25
CA GLU A 38 16.49 -5.89 0.50
C GLU A 38 15.40 -6.86 0.92
N ARG A 39 15.34 -8.08 0.35
CA ARG A 39 14.40 -9.11 0.82
C ARG A 39 14.54 -9.36 2.31
N ASP A 40 15.77 -9.45 2.79
CA ASP A 40 16.08 -9.74 4.20
C ASP A 40 15.98 -8.52 5.12
N ALA A 41 16.43 -7.36 4.65
CA ALA A 41 16.53 -6.15 5.46
C ALA A 41 15.25 -5.30 5.46
N VAL A 42 14.49 -5.33 4.35
CA VAL A 42 13.29 -4.53 4.14
C VAL A 42 12.07 -5.43 4.23
N PHE A 43 11.80 -6.24 3.22
CA PHE A 43 10.50 -6.92 3.07
C PHE A 43 10.19 -7.97 4.15
N LYS A 44 11.20 -8.56 4.78
CA LYS A 44 11.02 -9.46 5.93
C LYS A 44 10.92 -8.75 7.28
N ARG A 45 11.24 -7.45 7.36
CA ARG A 45 11.34 -6.72 8.65
C ARG A 45 10.39 -5.53 8.77
N THR A 46 9.87 -5.03 7.66
CA THR A 46 8.91 -3.91 7.64
C THR A 46 7.47 -4.40 7.57
N TRP A 47 6.54 -3.56 8.01
CA TRP A 47 5.12 -3.79 7.79
C TRP A 47 4.76 -3.63 6.31
N LEU A 48 4.10 -4.63 5.73
CA LEU A 48 3.68 -4.66 4.34
C LEU A 48 2.16 -4.60 4.26
N ASN A 49 1.61 -3.58 3.60
CA ASN A 49 0.17 -3.56 3.31
C ASN A 49 -0.16 -4.69 2.33
N VAL A 50 -1.15 -5.54 2.64
CA VAL A 50 -1.53 -6.67 1.80
C VAL A 50 -2.95 -6.58 1.24
N GLY A 51 -3.69 -5.55 1.60
CA GLY A 51 -5.05 -5.29 1.13
C GLY A 51 -5.91 -4.66 2.22
N ARG A 52 -7.22 -4.76 2.06
CA ARG A 52 -8.18 -4.21 3.00
C ARG A 52 -9.17 -5.24 3.55
N VAL A 53 -9.80 -4.91 4.67
CA VAL A 53 -10.77 -5.76 5.38
C VAL A 53 -12.02 -6.10 4.57
N GLU A 54 -12.37 -5.31 3.55
CA GLU A 54 -13.50 -5.59 2.65
C GLU A 54 -13.28 -6.86 1.82
N ARG A 55 -12.03 -7.32 1.66
CA ARG A 55 -11.72 -8.65 1.10
C ARG A 55 -12.11 -9.80 2.04
N LEU A 56 -12.45 -9.50 3.29
CA LEU A 56 -12.77 -10.44 4.35
C LEU A 56 -14.16 -10.15 4.96
N PRO A 57 -15.25 -10.17 4.16
CA PRO A 57 -16.54 -9.63 4.58
C PRO A 57 -17.19 -10.39 5.75
N ARG A 58 -16.82 -11.65 5.98
CA ARG A 58 -17.40 -12.53 7.00
C ARG A 58 -16.38 -13.50 7.58
N THR A 59 -16.66 -14.08 8.75
CA THR A 59 -15.85 -15.16 9.34
C THR A 59 -15.53 -16.25 8.33
N GLY A 60 -14.28 -16.70 8.32
CA GLY A 60 -13.77 -17.72 7.42
C GLY A 60 -13.48 -17.23 6.01
N SER A 61 -13.77 -15.95 5.69
CA SER A 61 -13.25 -15.33 4.47
C SER A 61 -11.75 -15.29 4.54
N TYR A 62 -11.10 -15.58 3.43
CA TYR A 62 -9.65 -15.54 3.32
C TYR A 62 -9.23 -15.07 1.93
N PHE A 63 -8.01 -14.56 1.85
CA PHE A 63 -7.26 -14.46 0.60
C PHE A 63 -5.81 -14.86 0.84
N THR A 64 -5.11 -15.20 -0.24
CA THR A 64 -3.68 -15.49 -0.21
C THR A 64 -2.90 -14.39 -0.90
N ARG A 65 -1.64 -14.23 -0.52
CA ARG A 65 -0.68 -13.38 -1.22
C ARG A 65 0.58 -14.15 -1.53
N GLU A 66 1.08 -13.99 -2.76
CA GLU A 66 2.41 -14.43 -3.14
C GLU A 66 3.38 -13.25 -3.00
N LEU A 67 4.44 -13.43 -2.20
CA LEU A 67 5.33 -12.36 -1.79
C LEU A 67 6.78 -12.69 -2.15
N PRO A 68 7.14 -12.72 -3.45
CA PRO A 68 8.51 -12.99 -3.89
C PRO A 68 9.50 -11.94 -3.34
N SER A 69 9.05 -10.74 -3.00
CA SER A 69 9.83 -9.71 -2.32
C SER A 69 10.29 -10.13 -0.91
N ALA A 70 9.58 -11.04 -0.24
CA ALA A 70 9.97 -11.62 1.04
C ALA A 70 10.62 -13.01 0.90
N GLY A 71 11.04 -13.38 -0.32
CA GLY A 71 11.69 -14.65 -0.63
C GLY A 71 10.92 -15.47 -1.66
N LYS A 72 11.66 -16.22 -2.48
CA LYS A 72 11.06 -17.06 -3.53
C LYS A 72 10.13 -18.12 -2.93
N GLY A 73 8.89 -18.14 -3.39
CA GLY A 73 7.87 -19.09 -2.93
C GLY A 73 7.22 -18.71 -1.59
N THR A 74 7.53 -17.54 -1.02
CA THR A 74 6.83 -17.03 0.16
C THR A 74 5.37 -16.76 -0.19
N SER A 75 4.47 -17.45 0.52
CA SER A 75 3.02 -17.31 0.38
C SER A 75 2.39 -17.21 1.75
N VAL A 76 1.40 -16.34 1.89
CA VAL A 76 0.69 -16.10 3.15
C VAL A 76 -0.82 -16.22 2.96
N ILE A 77 -1.49 -16.77 3.96
CA ILE A 77 -2.95 -16.79 4.08
C ILE A 77 -3.34 -15.67 5.02
N ILE A 78 -4.27 -14.81 4.61
CA ILE A 78 -4.91 -13.81 5.45
C ILE A 78 -6.36 -14.22 5.62
N THR A 79 -6.86 -14.29 6.86
CA THR A 79 -8.20 -14.80 7.16
C THR A 79 -8.89 -14.01 8.25
N LYS A 80 -10.22 -13.91 8.16
CA LYS A 80 -11.06 -13.45 9.27
C LYS A 80 -11.46 -14.64 10.13
N THR A 81 -11.13 -14.60 11.40
CA THR A 81 -11.38 -15.67 12.39
C THR A 81 -12.82 -15.64 12.89
N LYS A 82 -13.14 -16.56 13.83
CA LYS A 82 -14.47 -16.65 14.44
C LYS A 82 -14.78 -15.50 15.39
N ASP A 83 -13.77 -14.95 16.07
CA ASP A 83 -13.90 -13.77 16.94
C ASP A 83 -13.93 -12.45 16.15
N GLY A 84 -13.83 -12.51 14.82
CA GLY A 84 -13.88 -11.35 13.94
C GLY A 84 -12.52 -10.66 13.71
N THR A 85 -11.44 -11.14 14.34
CA THR A 85 -10.08 -10.64 14.10
C THR A 85 -9.54 -11.07 12.74
N VAL A 86 -8.52 -10.35 12.25
CA VAL A 86 -7.79 -10.72 11.04
C VAL A 86 -6.46 -11.31 11.45
N LYS A 87 -6.15 -12.52 10.96
CA LYS A 87 -4.87 -13.20 11.22
C LYS A 87 -4.19 -13.58 9.91
N ALA A 88 -2.87 -13.68 9.95
CA ALA A 88 -2.06 -14.14 8.84
C ALA A 88 -1.18 -15.34 9.23
N TYR A 89 -0.97 -16.25 8.29
CA TYR A 89 -0.11 -17.42 8.46
C TYR A 89 0.69 -17.69 7.20
N HIS A 90 1.87 -18.29 7.34
CA HIS A 90 2.55 -18.91 6.20
C HIS A 90 1.63 -19.96 5.56
N ASN A 91 1.49 -19.91 4.23
CA ASN A 91 0.63 -20.81 3.45
C ASN A 91 1.26 -22.21 3.26
N VAL A 92 1.68 -22.82 4.36
CA VAL A 92 2.50 -24.03 4.37
C VAL A 92 1.96 -24.99 5.41
N CYS A 93 1.59 -26.20 4.99
CA CYS A 93 1.21 -27.26 5.90
C CYS A 93 2.41 -27.70 6.72
N ARG A 94 2.24 -27.77 8.05
CA ARG A 94 3.28 -28.17 9.02
C ARG A 94 3.65 -29.65 9.00
N HIS A 95 2.98 -30.49 8.21
CA HIS A 95 3.33 -31.90 8.07
C HIS A 95 4.54 -32.11 7.15
N ARG A 96 4.42 -31.76 5.87
CA ARG A 96 5.49 -31.95 4.85
C ARG A 96 5.71 -30.73 3.95
N GLY A 97 5.32 -29.54 4.42
CA GLY A 97 5.57 -28.30 3.69
C GLY A 97 4.69 -28.06 2.47
N ASN A 98 3.64 -28.87 2.24
CA ASN A 98 2.76 -28.68 1.09
C ASN A 98 2.02 -27.34 1.19
N LYS A 99 1.92 -26.59 0.08
CA LYS A 99 1.12 -25.36 0.04
C LYS A 99 -0.33 -25.66 0.44
N LEU A 100 -0.85 -24.89 1.39
CA LEU A 100 -2.10 -25.26 2.08
C LEU A 100 -3.33 -24.83 1.30
N VAL A 101 -3.34 -23.58 0.84
CA VAL A 101 -4.47 -22.91 0.18
C VAL A 101 -4.05 -22.50 -1.22
N TRP A 102 -4.70 -23.11 -2.22
CA TRP A 102 -4.53 -22.85 -3.65
C TRP A 102 -5.68 -23.51 -4.43
N ASN A 103 -5.97 -23.06 -5.65
CA ASN A 103 -7.03 -23.62 -6.51
C ASN A 103 -6.49 -24.57 -7.56
N ASP A 104 -6.54 -24.23 -8.85
CA ASP A 104 -5.99 -25.05 -9.94
C ASP A 104 -4.49 -24.77 -10.14
N PHE A 105 -4.07 -23.53 -9.88
CA PHE A 105 -2.68 -23.08 -10.04
C PHE A 105 -2.06 -22.77 -8.67
N PRO A 106 -1.14 -23.62 -8.17
CA PRO A 106 -0.50 -23.42 -6.87
C PRO A 106 0.29 -22.13 -6.73
N GLN A 107 0.67 -21.47 -7.82
CA GLN A 107 1.45 -20.24 -7.81
C GLN A 107 0.59 -18.97 -7.93
N GLU A 108 -0.73 -19.11 -8.09
CA GLU A 108 -1.64 -17.98 -8.19
C GLU A 108 -2.30 -17.69 -6.85
N GLU A 109 -2.53 -16.40 -6.60
CA GLU A 109 -3.32 -15.96 -5.46
C GLU A 109 -4.77 -16.43 -5.61
N THR A 110 -5.34 -16.92 -4.53
CA THR A 110 -6.75 -17.30 -4.42
C THR A 110 -7.42 -16.65 -3.21
N SER A 111 -8.74 -16.59 -3.23
CA SER A 111 -9.58 -16.13 -2.13
C SER A 111 -10.87 -16.94 -2.05
N GLY A 112 -11.50 -16.96 -0.88
CA GLY A 112 -12.75 -17.66 -0.71
C GLY A 112 -13.28 -17.59 0.72
N THR A 113 -14.11 -18.56 1.07
CA THR A 113 -14.60 -18.75 2.45
C THR A 113 -14.44 -20.20 2.85
N CYS A 114 -14.01 -20.46 4.08
CA CYS A 114 -13.91 -21.81 4.63
C CYS A 114 -14.24 -21.84 6.12
N ARG A 115 -14.53 -23.04 6.67
CA ARG A 115 -14.68 -23.24 8.12
C ARG A 115 -13.35 -23.60 8.80
N GLN A 116 -12.41 -24.13 8.02
CA GLN A 116 -11.07 -24.59 8.41
C GLN A 116 -10.25 -24.80 7.14
N PHE A 117 -8.93 -24.71 7.24
CA PHE A 117 -8.01 -25.02 6.13
C PHE A 117 -7.68 -26.51 6.14
N THR A 118 -7.74 -27.17 4.98
CA THR A 118 -7.44 -28.62 4.87
C THR A 118 -6.35 -28.84 3.85
N CYS A 119 -5.24 -29.46 4.27
CA CYS A 119 -4.14 -29.79 3.38
C CYS A 119 -4.57 -30.85 2.36
N LYS A 120 -4.43 -30.54 1.07
CA LYS A 120 -4.75 -31.46 -0.03
C LYS A 120 -3.85 -32.71 -0.10
N TYR A 121 -2.76 -32.77 0.67
CA TYR A 121 -1.84 -33.92 0.65
C TYR A 121 -2.29 -35.06 1.57
N HIS A 122 -2.44 -34.81 2.87
CA HIS A 122 -2.78 -35.83 3.87
C HIS A 122 -3.95 -35.43 4.77
N ALA A 123 -4.73 -34.44 4.35
CA ALA A 123 -5.91 -33.95 5.05
C ALA A 123 -5.67 -33.44 6.49
N TRP A 124 -4.45 -32.99 6.84
CA TRP A 124 -4.24 -32.22 8.07
C TRP A 124 -5.10 -30.95 8.04
N ARG A 125 -5.84 -30.68 9.12
CA ARG A 125 -6.81 -29.56 9.17
C ARG A 125 -6.41 -28.55 10.22
N TYR A 126 -6.53 -27.29 9.85
CA TYR A 126 -6.19 -26.15 10.70
C TYR A 126 -7.42 -25.28 10.92
N SER A 127 -7.65 -24.84 12.15
CA SER A 127 -8.68 -23.86 12.45
C SER A 127 -8.38 -22.52 11.78
N LEU A 128 -9.34 -21.60 11.77
CA LEU A 128 -9.09 -20.21 11.32
C LEU A 128 -8.07 -19.49 12.21
N ASP A 129 -7.92 -19.96 13.46
CA ASP A 129 -6.93 -19.52 14.44
C ASP A 129 -5.56 -20.21 14.27
N GLY A 130 -5.39 -21.02 13.22
CA GLY A 130 -4.12 -21.66 12.87
C GLY A 130 -3.83 -22.95 13.61
N GLU A 131 -4.65 -23.33 14.59
CA GLU A 131 -4.43 -24.55 15.40
C GLU A 131 -4.64 -25.82 14.57
N LEU A 132 -3.78 -26.83 14.73
CA LEU A 132 -3.97 -28.13 14.10
C LEU A 132 -5.10 -28.90 14.83
N THR A 133 -6.24 -29.03 14.17
CA THR A 133 -7.44 -29.65 14.77
C THR A 133 -7.54 -31.14 14.47
N PHE A 134 -7.02 -31.60 13.33
CA PHE A 134 -7.16 -32.98 12.86
C PHE A 134 -5.92 -33.48 12.12
N ILE A 135 -5.55 -34.73 12.42
CA ILE A 135 -4.55 -35.54 11.73
C ILE A 135 -5.26 -36.81 11.25
N GLN A 136 -5.00 -37.23 10.02
CA GLN A 136 -5.49 -38.51 9.51
C GLN A 136 -4.74 -39.66 10.20
N GLN A 137 -5.47 -40.60 10.82
CA GLN A 137 -4.91 -41.76 11.53
C GLN A 137 -3.83 -41.37 12.57
N PRO A 138 -4.18 -40.57 13.60
CA PRO A 138 -3.21 -40.09 14.59
C PRO A 138 -2.55 -41.22 15.39
N ASP A 139 -3.23 -42.36 15.55
CA ASP A 139 -2.74 -43.52 16.30
C ASP A 139 -1.56 -44.24 15.61
N GLU A 140 -1.29 -43.94 14.33
CA GLU A 140 -0.11 -44.42 13.59
C GLU A 140 1.15 -43.58 13.86
N PHE A 141 1.02 -42.52 14.66
CA PHE A 141 2.14 -41.71 15.14
C PHE A 141 2.41 -42.08 16.61
N PHE A 142 3.69 -42.11 17.01
CA PHE A 142 4.06 -42.50 18.38
C PHE A 142 3.41 -41.60 19.44
N ASP A 143 3.70 -40.28 19.41
CA ASP A 143 3.24 -39.32 20.41
C ASP A 143 3.00 -37.94 19.76
N VAL A 144 2.15 -37.89 18.72
CA VAL A 144 1.92 -36.63 18.00
C VAL A 144 1.09 -35.63 18.82
N ASP A 145 1.76 -34.66 19.41
CA ASP A 145 1.08 -33.51 20.02
C ASP A 145 0.77 -32.45 18.97
N LYS A 146 -0.52 -32.30 18.64
CA LYS A 146 -1.03 -31.34 17.66
C LYS A 146 -0.67 -29.89 18.00
N SER A 147 -0.48 -29.55 19.29
CA SER A 147 -0.18 -28.19 19.72
C SER A 147 1.14 -27.67 19.12
N ASN A 148 2.10 -28.56 18.84
CA ASN A 148 3.40 -28.22 18.27
C ASN A 148 3.39 -27.93 16.76
N TYR A 149 2.25 -28.18 16.10
CA TYR A 149 2.14 -28.17 14.65
C TYR A 149 1.03 -27.25 14.12
N GLY A 150 0.61 -26.24 14.87
CA GLY A 150 -0.22 -25.15 14.35
C GLY A 150 0.47 -24.39 13.20
N LEU A 151 -0.29 -23.73 12.33
CA LEU A 151 0.26 -22.91 11.25
C LEU A 151 1.25 -21.89 11.81
N ALA A 152 2.36 -21.68 11.09
CA ALA A 152 3.33 -20.65 11.47
C ALA A 152 2.68 -19.28 11.24
N SER A 153 2.48 -18.53 12.32
CA SER A 153 1.89 -17.20 12.29
C SER A 153 2.80 -16.21 11.56
N VAL A 154 2.17 -15.21 10.96
CA VAL A 154 2.83 -13.99 10.48
C VAL A 154 2.13 -12.84 11.21
N ARG A 155 2.89 -11.88 11.75
CA ARG A 155 2.26 -10.74 12.43
C ARG A 155 1.27 -10.06 11.50
N CYS A 156 0.11 -9.70 12.02
CA CYS A 156 -0.98 -9.13 11.23
C CYS A 156 -1.71 -8.09 12.08
N GLU A 157 -1.77 -6.86 11.60
CA GLU A 157 -2.44 -5.75 12.28
C GLU A 157 -3.27 -4.97 11.25
N VAL A 158 -4.33 -4.30 11.71
CA VAL A 158 -5.27 -3.56 10.86
C VAL A 158 -5.28 -2.10 11.30
N TRP A 159 -5.09 -1.19 10.36
CA TRP A 159 -5.19 0.26 10.56
C TRP A 159 -6.20 0.83 9.57
N GLU A 160 -7.27 1.49 10.03
CA GLU A 160 -8.30 2.10 9.17
C GLU A 160 -8.84 1.18 8.04
N GLY A 161 -8.97 -0.10 8.35
CA GLY A 161 -9.39 -1.16 7.42
C GLY A 161 -8.30 -1.66 6.47
N PHE A 162 -7.11 -1.06 6.47
CA PHE A 162 -5.92 -1.56 5.76
C PHE A 162 -5.24 -2.66 6.57
N ILE A 163 -4.99 -3.81 5.94
CA ILE A 163 -4.37 -4.98 6.55
C ILE A 163 -2.87 -4.95 6.26
N PHE A 164 -2.06 -5.00 7.31
CA PHE A 164 -0.60 -5.10 7.22
C PHE A 164 -0.09 -6.40 7.82
N ILE A 165 1.01 -6.90 7.28
CA ILE A 165 1.74 -8.05 7.83
C ILE A 165 3.20 -7.73 8.08
N ASN A 166 3.85 -8.46 8.99
CA ASN A 166 5.29 -8.41 9.19
C ASN A 166 5.83 -9.82 9.50
N PHE A 167 6.98 -10.17 8.92
CA PHE A 167 7.61 -11.49 9.12
C PHE A 167 8.58 -11.51 10.31
N ASP A 168 8.93 -10.35 10.87
CA ASP A 168 9.70 -10.27 12.12
C ASP A 168 8.75 -10.29 13.32
N ASP A 169 8.81 -11.36 14.11
CA ASP A 169 8.03 -11.52 15.34
C ASP A 169 8.32 -10.41 16.37
N ASN A 170 9.51 -9.79 16.29
CA ASN A 170 9.94 -8.71 17.18
C ASN A 170 9.64 -7.31 16.64
N ALA A 171 8.94 -7.20 15.51
CA ALA A 171 8.56 -5.90 14.97
C ALA A 171 7.75 -5.09 15.98
N ALA A 172 8.01 -3.79 16.02
CA ALA A 172 7.18 -2.84 16.76
C ALA A 172 5.71 -2.90 16.27
N PRO A 173 4.73 -2.57 17.12
CA PRO A 173 3.33 -2.46 16.73
C PRO A 173 3.13 -1.60 15.47
N LEU A 174 2.13 -1.93 14.64
CA LEU A 174 1.86 -1.22 13.39
C LEU A 174 1.62 0.27 13.63
N THR A 175 0.92 0.62 14.71
CA THR A 175 0.65 2.02 15.08
C THR A 175 1.93 2.82 15.31
N ASP A 176 2.94 2.20 15.91
CA ASP A 176 4.22 2.84 16.20
C ASP A 176 5.06 2.96 14.91
N TYR A 177 4.96 1.96 14.04
CA TYR A 177 5.60 1.97 12.73
C TYR A 177 5.06 3.10 11.85
N LEU A 178 3.74 3.13 11.62
CA LEU A 178 3.08 4.13 10.78
C LEU A 178 3.17 5.55 11.37
N GLY A 179 3.22 5.64 12.68
CA GLY A 179 3.58 6.86 13.40
C GLY A 179 2.61 8.03 13.23
N PRO A 180 3.08 9.27 13.45
CA PRO A 180 2.26 10.47 13.45
C PRO A 180 1.55 10.75 12.11
N LEU A 181 2.16 10.37 10.99
CA LEU A 181 1.59 10.58 9.66
C LEU A 181 0.26 9.83 9.51
N ALA A 182 0.22 8.53 9.80
CA ALA A 182 -1.02 7.76 9.77
C ALA A 182 -2.03 8.25 10.80
N LYS A 183 -1.56 8.52 12.02
CA LYS A 183 -2.43 9.04 13.09
C LYS A 183 -3.14 10.34 12.70
N SER A 184 -2.47 11.21 11.93
CA SER A 184 -3.02 12.50 11.52
C SER A 184 -4.19 12.41 10.52
N ILE A 185 -4.37 11.24 9.89
CA ILE A 185 -5.42 10.96 8.89
C ILE A 185 -6.42 9.90 9.33
N GLU A 186 -6.36 9.46 10.60
CA GLU A 186 -7.40 8.61 11.20
C GLU A 186 -8.78 9.30 11.15
N GLY A 187 -9.82 8.48 11.04
CA GLY A 187 -11.20 8.94 10.89
C GLY A 187 -11.58 9.41 9.49
N TYR A 188 -10.64 9.42 8.52
CA TYR A 188 -11.01 9.54 7.12
C TYR A 188 -11.88 8.34 6.71
N PRO A 189 -12.96 8.51 5.93
CA PRO A 189 -14.01 7.50 5.77
C PRO A 189 -13.63 6.40 4.76
N PHE A 190 -12.43 5.82 4.90
CA PHE A 190 -11.86 4.85 3.95
C PHE A 190 -12.78 3.64 3.71
N GLY A 191 -13.42 3.14 4.78
CA GLY A 191 -14.32 1.98 4.73
C GLY A 191 -15.74 2.28 4.26
N GLU A 192 -16.12 3.55 4.16
CA GLU A 192 -17.43 3.97 3.63
C GLU A 192 -17.41 4.19 2.12
N MET A 193 -16.20 4.29 1.52
CA MET A 193 -16.03 4.36 0.07
C MET A 193 -16.19 2.97 -0.56
N THR A 194 -17.39 2.72 -1.09
CA THR A 194 -17.78 1.40 -1.62
C THR A 194 -17.49 1.23 -3.12
N GLU A 195 -17.34 2.33 -3.86
CA GLU A 195 -16.94 2.29 -5.26
C GLU A 195 -15.44 2.08 -5.38
N THR A 196 -15.04 0.94 -5.94
CA THR A 196 -13.63 0.56 -6.03
C THR A 196 -13.27 0.18 -7.47
N TYR A 197 -12.12 0.68 -7.92
CA TYR A 197 -11.52 0.34 -9.20
C TYR A 197 -10.09 -0.10 -8.92
N SER A 198 -9.65 -1.16 -9.59
CA SER A 198 -8.29 -1.66 -9.42
C SER A 198 -7.68 -2.03 -10.76
N TYR A 199 -6.39 -1.80 -10.87
CA TYR A 199 -5.57 -2.17 -12.00
C TYR A 199 -4.24 -2.70 -11.49
N ARG A 200 -3.72 -3.72 -12.15
CA ARG A 200 -2.42 -4.30 -11.88
C ARG A 200 -1.61 -4.32 -13.16
N ALA A 201 -0.36 -3.89 -13.08
CA ALA A 201 0.62 -4.02 -14.14
C ALA A 201 1.94 -4.57 -13.59
N GLU A 202 2.68 -5.23 -14.46
CA GLU A 202 4.10 -5.49 -14.26
C GLU A 202 4.88 -4.40 -14.99
N VAL A 203 5.73 -3.68 -14.27
CA VAL A 203 6.55 -2.60 -14.81
C VAL A 203 7.99 -3.06 -14.75
N GLY A 204 8.69 -3.05 -15.88
CA GLY A 204 10.11 -3.40 -15.98
C GLY A 204 11.02 -2.30 -15.42
N SER A 205 10.84 -1.95 -14.15
CA SER A 205 11.57 -0.91 -13.43
C SER A 205 11.88 -1.39 -12.02
N ASN A 206 13.01 -0.95 -11.48
CA ASN A 206 13.29 -1.11 -10.06
C ASN A 206 12.20 -0.41 -9.23
N TRP A 207 11.84 -1.03 -8.12
CA TRP A 207 10.72 -0.58 -7.30
C TRP A 207 10.96 0.77 -6.62
N LYS A 208 12.21 1.06 -6.24
CA LYS A 208 12.60 2.34 -5.61
C LYS A 208 12.40 3.50 -6.58
N LEU A 209 12.92 3.38 -7.80
CA LEU A 209 12.77 4.38 -8.85
C LEU A 209 11.30 4.65 -9.20
N PHE A 210 10.47 3.60 -9.15
CA PHE A 210 9.06 3.75 -9.41
C PHE A 210 8.34 4.47 -8.27
N ILE A 211 8.70 4.21 -7.01
CA ILE A 211 8.21 4.96 -5.84
C ILE A 211 8.65 6.42 -5.90
N ASP A 212 9.92 6.67 -6.23
CA ASP A 212 10.52 8.02 -6.29
C ASP A 212 9.65 8.95 -7.13
N ALA A 213 9.20 8.48 -8.30
CA ALA A 213 8.33 9.24 -9.22
C ALA A 213 6.96 9.64 -8.63
N PHE A 214 6.53 9.07 -7.51
CA PHE A 214 5.29 9.46 -6.82
C PHE A 214 5.53 10.21 -5.51
N VAL A 215 6.75 10.19 -4.96
CA VAL A 215 7.14 10.97 -3.76
C VAL A 215 7.85 12.28 -4.11
N GLU A 216 8.02 12.56 -5.40
CA GLU A 216 8.30 13.88 -5.94
C GLU A 216 7.30 14.26 -7.05
N PHE A 217 7.11 15.56 -7.26
CA PHE A 217 6.26 16.09 -8.35
C PHE A 217 7.00 17.14 -9.18
N TYR A 218 8.33 17.20 -9.06
CA TYR A 218 9.17 18.09 -9.85
C TYR A 218 9.06 17.76 -11.34
N HIS A 219 8.87 16.49 -11.70
CA HIS A 219 8.70 16.08 -13.09
C HIS A 219 7.39 16.59 -13.72
N ALA A 220 6.36 16.87 -12.93
CA ALA A 220 4.98 16.98 -13.41
C ALA A 220 4.77 18.08 -14.48
N PRO A 221 5.31 19.31 -14.33
CA PRO A 221 5.17 20.36 -15.34
C PRO A 221 5.75 20.01 -16.72
N ILE A 222 6.72 19.08 -16.77
CA ILE A 222 7.46 18.73 -17.98
C ILE A 222 6.93 17.43 -18.60
N LEU A 223 6.85 16.36 -17.81
CA LEU A 223 6.45 15.04 -18.29
C LEU A 223 4.98 15.03 -18.73
N HIS A 224 4.11 15.66 -17.94
CA HIS A 224 2.66 15.64 -18.17
C HIS A 224 2.18 16.78 -19.08
N GLN A 225 3.08 17.51 -19.76
CA GLN A 225 2.71 18.66 -20.60
C GLN A 225 1.67 18.33 -21.69
N GLY A 226 1.68 17.08 -22.19
CA GLY A 226 0.72 16.60 -23.19
C GLY A 226 -0.71 16.44 -22.66
N GLN A 227 -0.94 16.63 -21.37
CA GLN A 227 -2.25 16.64 -20.74
C GLN A 227 -2.90 18.04 -20.74
N TYR A 228 -2.18 19.08 -21.21
CA TYR A 228 -2.65 20.46 -21.21
C TYR A 228 -2.73 21.04 -22.62
N THR A 229 -3.49 22.12 -22.80
CA THR A 229 -3.37 22.94 -24.02
C THR A 229 -1.96 23.54 -24.11
N LYS A 230 -1.54 23.95 -25.31
CA LYS A 230 -0.20 24.55 -25.50
C LYS A 230 -0.01 25.80 -24.64
N GLU A 231 -1.01 26.68 -24.53
CA GLU A 231 -0.89 27.86 -23.68
C GLU A 231 -0.76 27.48 -22.20
N GLU A 232 -1.54 26.50 -21.74
CA GLU A 232 -1.53 26.11 -20.34
C GLU A 232 -0.24 25.36 -19.97
N ALA A 233 0.24 24.45 -20.83
CA ALA A 233 1.54 23.82 -20.68
C ALA A 233 2.66 24.86 -20.56
N ALA A 234 2.68 25.89 -21.42
CA ALA A 234 3.68 26.95 -21.37
C ALA A 234 3.63 27.76 -20.07
N LYS A 235 2.43 28.00 -19.51
CA LYS A 235 2.27 28.63 -18.20
C LYS A 235 2.83 27.74 -17.09
N ILE A 236 2.38 26.48 -17.01
CA ILE A 236 2.80 25.55 -15.95
C ILE A 236 4.31 25.34 -15.98
N GLN A 237 4.92 25.18 -17.16
CA GLN A 237 6.38 25.08 -17.30
C GLN A 237 7.11 26.33 -16.81
N LYS A 238 6.57 27.52 -17.07
CA LYS A 238 7.13 28.78 -16.58
C LYS A 238 7.00 28.92 -15.06
N TYR A 239 5.91 28.43 -14.48
CA TYR A 239 5.71 28.41 -13.02
C TYR A 239 6.61 27.36 -12.35
N GLY A 240 6.80 26.21 -12.98
CA GLY A 240 7.49 25.07 -12.38
C GLY A 240 6.65 24.39 -11.29
N TYR A 241 7.33 23.63 -10.43
CA TYR A 241 6.71 22.95 -9.31
C TYR A 241 7.20 23.53 -7.97
N GLU A 242 6.27 23.73 -7.04
CA GLU A 242 6.53 24.11 -5.66
C GLU A 242 5.55 23.39 -4.75
N ALA A 243 6.04 22.56 -3.83
CA ALA A 243 5.18 21.83 -2.92
C ALA A 243 4.55 22.74 -1.85
N LEU A 244 3.33 22.41 -1.46
CA LEU A 244 2.62 23.05 -0.35
C LEU A 244 3.18 22.61 1.00
N HIS A 245 3.59 21.35 1.09
CA HIS A 245 4.19 20.77 2.28
C HIS A 245 5.02 19.54 1.90
N TYR A 246 6.16 19.37 2.58
CA TYR A 246 6.88 18.11 2.64
C TYR A 246 7.13 17.75 4.10
N GLU A 247 7.02 16.46 4.41
CA GLU A 247 7.40 15.90 5.69
C GLU A 247 8.09 14.55 5.50
N LEU A 248 9.25 14.38 6.14
CA LEU A 248 9.90 13.08 6.34
C LEU A 248 9.67 12.64 7.79
N ALA A 249 9.10 11.46 7.98
CA ALA A 249 8.81 10.87 9.29
C ALA A 249 9.41 9.47 9.36
N GLY A 250 10.69 9.39 9.75
CA GLY A 250 11.44 8.13 9.70
C GLY A 250 11.52 7.61 8.26
N PRO A 251 11.10 6.36 7.99
CA PRO A 251 11.08 5.80 6.63
C PRO A 251 9.87 6.28 5.80
N HIS A 252 8.93 7.00 6.40
CA HIS A 252 7.71 7.45 5.75
C HIS A 252 7.83 8.89 5.28
N ASN A 253 7.02 9.27 4.29
CA ASN A 253 6.96 10.66 3.86
C ASN A 253 5.53 11.09 3.52
N LEU A 254 5.34 12.41 3.52
CA LEU A 254 4.17 13.11 3.03
C LEU A 254 4.61 14.21 2.09
N GLN A 255 3.94 14.30 0.96
CA GLN A 255 4.01 15.41 0.03
C GLN A 255 2.61 15.97 -0.24
N SER A 256 2.46 17.29 -0.08
CA SER A 256 1.25 18.02 -0.41
C SER A 256 1.48 18.88 -1.65
N THR A 257 0.60 18.76 -2.64
CA THR A 257 0.71 19.48 -3.91
C THR A 257 -0.53 20.31 -4.19
N TRP A 258 -0.34 21.41 -4.90
CA TRP A 258 -1.43 22.23 -5.42
C TRP A 258 -1.92 21.66 -6.76
N GLY A 259 -3.08 22.14 -7.20
CA GLY A 259 -3.67 21.80 -8.50
C GLY A 259 -4.80 20.79 -8.37
N GLY A 260 -5.07 20.04 -9.45
CA GLY A 260 -6.07 18.96 -9.42
C GLY A 260 -7.52 19.42 -9.26
N GLN A 261 -7.92 20.55 -9.85
CA GLN A 261 -9.34 20.87 -9.93
C GLN A 261 -10.05 19.85 -10.83
N ALA A 262 -11.04 19.16 -10.27
CA ALA A 262 -11.92 18.28 -11.00
C ALA A 262 -13.36 18.84 -11.01
N PRO A 263 -14.03 18.91 -12.17
CA PRO A 263 -13.45 18.77 -13.51
C PRO A 263 -12.50 19.95 -13.83
N PRO A 264 -11.58 19.78 -14.80
CA PRO A 264 -10.82 20.89 -15.34
C PRO A 264 -11.74 21.99 -15.89
N ALA A 265 -11.37 23.26 -15.68
CA ALA A 265 -12.19 24.40 -16.13
C ALA A 265 -12.32 24.48 -17.66
N ASP A 266 -11.33 23.98 -18.40
CA ASP A 266 -11.34 23.91 -19.86
C ASP A 266 -11.42 22.44 -20.32
N MET A 267 -12.57 22.08 -20.88
CA MET A 267 -12.86 20.72 -21.36
C MET A 267 -12.01 20.32 -22.57
N SER A 268 -11.36 21.27 -23.27
CA SER A 268 -10.42 20.94 -24.34
C SER A 268 -9.14 20.26 -23.82
N MET A 269 -8.85 20.39 -22.53
CA MET A 269 -7.76 19.69 -21.83
C MET A 269 -8.14 18.26 -21.42
N VAL A 270 -9.41 17.88 -21.58
CA VAL A 270 -9.94 16.61 -21.10
C VAL A 270 -10.03 15.63 -22.27
N LYS A 271 -9.41 14.46 -22.11
CA LYS A 271 -9.50 13.40 -23.13
C LYS A 271 -10.97 13.02 -23.36
N PRO A 272 -11.39 12.69 -24.61
CA PRO A 272 -12.79 12.35 -24.88
C PRO A 272 -13.34 11.23 -23.97
N LEU A 273 -12.51 10.24 -23.63
CA LEU A 273 -12.89 9.16 -22.72
C LEU A 273 -13.17 9.70 -21.30
N ASP A 274 -12.30 10.54 -20.77
CA ASP A 274 -12.43 11.18 -19.46
C ASP A 274 -13.72 12.02 -19.37
N GLN A 275 -14.11 12.68 -20.46
CA GLN A 275 -15.39 13.42 -20.55
C GLN A 275 -16.61 12.50 -20.46
N VAL A 276 -16.58 11.37 -21.16
CA VAL A 276 -17.68 10.40 -21.14
C VAL A 276 -17.78 9.72 -19.78
N LEU A 277 -16.64 9.37 -19.18
CA LEU A 277 -16.59 8.71 -17.88
C LEU A 277 -16.73 9.66 -16.69
N ARG A 278 -16.72 10.98 -16.93
CA ARG A 278 -16.63 12.02 -15.88
C ARG A 278 -15.56 11.69 -14.83
N SER A 279 -14.40 11.24 -15.29
CA SER A 279 -13.27 10.84 -14.44
C SER A 279 -11.95 11.15 -15.13
N GLY A 280 -10.89 11.36 -14.35
CA GLY A 280 -9.55 11.66 -14.85
C GLY A 280 -8.49 10.83 -14.14
N LEU A 281 -7.24 11.32 -14.20
CA LEU A 281 -6.05 10.64 -13.67
C LEU A 281 -6.19 10.19 -12.20
N PHE A 282 -6.87 10.98 -11.38
CA PHE A 282 -7.03 10.75 -9.94
C PHE A 282 -8.45 10.28 -9.56
N GLY A 283 -9.24 9.83 -10.53
CA GLY A 283 -10.56 9.23 -10.29
C GLY A 283 -11.75 10.10 -10.74
N PRO A 284 -12.96 9.81 -10.23
CA PRO A 284 -14.18 10.53 -10.60
C PRO A 284 -14.12 12.02 -10.29
N TRP A 285 -14.78 12.84 -11.11
CA TRP A 285 -14.85 14.28 -10.88
C TRP A 285 -15.85 14.66 -9.80
N ASP A 286 -16.90 13.86 -9.66
CA ASP A 286 -17.98 14.13 -8.72
C ASP A 286 -17.49 13.79 -7.30
N LYS A 287 -17.65 14.76 -6.40
CA LYS A 287 -17.33 14.63 -4.98
C LYS A 287 -18.24 13.56 -4.35
N PRO A 288 -17.72 12.58 -3.59
CA PRO A 288 -18.56 11.61 -2.89
C PRO A 288 -19.57 12.32 -1.99
N GLU A 289 -20.80 11.83 -1.93
CA GLU A 289 -21.86 12.43 -1.10
C GLU A 289 -21.44 12.56 0.36
N LEU A 290 -20.75 11.54 0.88
CA LEU A 290 -20.21 11.51 2.23
C LEU A 290 -19.19 12.63 2.50
N MET A 291 -18.58 13.22 1.47
CA MET A 291 -17.57 14.27 1.60
C MET A 291 -18.14 15.69 1.59
N GLN A 292 -19.43 15.90 1.28
CA GLN A 292 -20.00 17.24 1.11
C GLN A 292 -19.93 18.11 2.36
N ASN A 293 -20.01 17.51 3.56
CA ASN A 293 -19.90 18.19 4.85
C ASN A 293 -18.85 17.53 5.77
N PHE A 294 -17.94 16.76 5.19
CA PHE A 294 -16.93 16.05 5.94
C PHE A 294 -15.78 16.99 6.32
N GLU A 295 -15.49 17.08 7.63
CA GLU A 295 -14.33 17.83 8.11
C GLU A 295 -13.07 17.00 7.89
N LEU A 296 -12.15 17.50 7.06
CA LEU A 296 -10.91 16.81 6.77
C LEU A 296 -10.03 16.67 8.04
N PRO A 297 -9.46 15.49 8.32
CA PRO A 297 -8.49 15.30 9.39
C PRO A 297 -7.34 16.31 9.30
N PRO A 298 -6.66 16.61 10.42
CA PRO A 298 -5.58 17.59 10.46
C PRO A 298 -4.38 17.23 9.58
N GLY A 299 -4.18 15.94 9.31
CA GLY A 299 -3.16 15.43 8.40
C GLY A 299 -3.43 15.72 6.93
N VAL A 300 -4.69 15.90 6.53
CA VAL A 300 -5.06 16.17 5.13
C VAL A 300 -5.09 17.67 4.88
N ASN A 301 -4.45 18.14 3.82
CA ASN A 301 -4.18 19.54 3.53
C ASN A 301 -3.62 20.23 4.77
N VAL A 302 -2.46 19.78 5.29
CA VAL A 302 -1.88 20.20 6.58
C VAL A 302 -1.82 21.73 6.74
N LYS A 303 -1.55 22.45 5.64
CA LYS A 303 -1.47 23.92 5.62
C LYS A 303 -2.78 24.62 5.32
N ARG A 304 -3.87 23.86 5.12
CA ARG A 304 -5.22 24.32 4.77
C ARG A 304 -5.21 25.32 3.62
N VAL A 305 -4.39 25.04 2.59
CA VAL A 305 -4.20 25.90 1.43
C VAL A 305 -5.41 25.73 0.51
N PRO A 306 -6.08 26.81 0.06
CA PRO A 306 -7.25 26.72 -0.82
C PRO A 306 -6.97 26.06 -2.17
N GLN A 307 -5.75 26.18 -2.67
CA GLN A 307 -5.28 25.59 -3.93
C GLN A 307 -4.77 24.16 -3.78
N TRP A 308 -4.96 23.54 -2.61
CA TRP A 308 -4.61 22.14 -2.37
C TRP A 308 -5.29 21.24 -3.39
N GLY A 309 -4.49 20.38 -3.99
CA GLY A 309 -4.96 19.30 -4.83
C GLY A 309 -4.91 18.01 -4.06
N ILE A 310 -3.70 17.50 -3.83
CA ILE A 310 -3.51 16.13 -3.37
C ILE A 310 -2.45 16.08 -2.28
N ASP A 311 -2.69 15.21 -1.32
CA ASP A 311 -1.67 14.74 -0.39
C ASP A 311 -1.32 13.30 -0.71
N SER A 312 -0.03 13.00 -0.71
CA SER A 312 0.53 11.70 -1.02
C SER A 312 1.39 11.24 0.16
N TRP A 313 1.01 10.13 0.79
CA TRP A 313 1.77 9.48 1.84
C TRP A 313 2.45 8.24 1.29
N LEU A 314 3.77 8.13 1.46
CA LEU A 314 4.46 6.84 1.37
C LEU A 314 4.58 6.24 2.77
N PHE A 315 3.78 5.23 3.03
CA PHE A 315 4.03 4.27 4.11
C PHE A 315 4.95 3.17 3.56
N TYR A 316 6.24 3.49 3.60
CA TYR A 316 7.32 2.60 3.17
C TYR A 316 7.15 1.17 3.73
N PRO A 317 7.56 0.12 2.98
CA PRO A 317 8.13 0.20 1.63
C PRO A 317 7.10 0.16 0.51
N ASN A 318 5.91 -0.40 0.77
CA ASN A 318 5.08 -0.91 -0.32
C ASN A 318 3.72 -0.22 -0.45
N PHE A 319 3.40 0.74 0.41
CA PHE A 319 2.05 1.30 0.46
C PHE A 319 2.10 2.81 0.31
N MET A 320 1.45 3.29 -0.74
CA MET A 320 1.26 4.71 -0.93
C MET A 320 -0.23 5.02 -0.95
N LEU A 321 -0.62 6.01 -0.16
CA LEU A 321 -2.00 6.47 -0.01
C LEU A 321 -2.06 7.91 -0.50
N LEU A 322 -3.00 8.22 -1.38
CA LEU A 322 -3.24 9.56 -1.89
C LEU A 322 -4.65 9.97 -1.49
N ILE A 323 -4.83 11.20 -1.00
CA ILE A 323 -6.14 11.82 -0.81
C ILE A 323 -6.19 13.08 -1.67
N TRP A 324 -7.18 13.15 -2.56
CA TRP A 324 -7.37 14.25 -3.50
C TRP A 324 -8.53 15.16 -3.09
N GLU A 325 -8.54 16.41 -3.56
CA GLU A 325 -9.48 17.48 -3.19
C GLU A 325 -10.96 17.11 -3.31
N PRO A 326 -11.43 16.40 -4.36
CA PRO A 326 -12.81 15.95 -4.43
C PRO A 326 -13.18 14.97 -3.31
N GLY A 327 -12.20 14.44 -2.56
CA GLY A 327 -12.41 13.58 -1.42
C GLY A 327 -12.36 12.09 -1.75
N TRP A 328 -11.81 11.72 -2.91
CA TRP A 328 -11.45 10.34 -3.22
C TRP A 328 -10.06 10.02 -2.67
N TYR A 329 -9.81 8.75 -2.36
CA TYR A 329 -8.46 8.26 -2.11
C TYR A 329 -8.01 7.23 -3.14
N LEU A 330 -6.70 7.20 -3.40
CA LEU A 330 -6.06 6.22 -4.26
C LEU A 330 -4.99 5.49 -3.46
N THR A 331 -4.73 4.24 -3.84
CA THR A 331 -3.63 3.48 -3.24
C THR A 331 -2.76 2.88 -4.32
N TYR A 332 -1.45 2.98 -4.12
CA TYR A 332 -0.45 2.26 -4.91
C TYR A 332 0.21 1.23 -4.00
N HIS A 333 0.35 0.02 -4.55
CA HIS A 333 0.98 -1.10 -3.85
C HIS A 333 2.16 -1.59 -4.67
N TYR A 334 3.36 -1.44 -4.13
CA TYR A 334 4.60 -1.75 -4.82
C TYR A 334 5.10 -3.14 -4.42
N TRP A 335 5.09 -4.08 -5.36
CA TRP A 335 5.48 -5.47 -5.11
C TRP A 335 6.68 -5.84 -5.97
N PRO A 336 7.91 -5.72 -5.45
CA PRO A 336 9.10 -6.00 -6.24
C PRO A 336 9.21 -7.50 -6.53
N THR A 337 9.51 -7.82 -7.79
CA THR A 337 9.67 -9.21 -8.25
C THR A 337 11.11 -9.53 -8.64
N ALA A 338 11.90 -8.52 -9.00
CA ALA A 338 13.30 -8.59 -9.40
C ALA A 338 14.00 -7.24 -9.14
N VAL A 339 15.31 -7.19 -9.39
CA VAL A 339 16.07 -5.93 -9.47
C VAL A 339 15.82 -5.23 -10.80
#